data_AF-A0A1F9YNL4-F1
#
_entry.id   AF-A0A1F9YNL4-F1
#
_cell.length_a   1.000
_cell.length_b   1.000
_cell.length_c   1.000
_cell.angle_alpha   90.00
_cell.angle_beta   90.00
_cell.angle_gamma   90.00
#
_symmetry.space_group_name_H-M   'P 1'
#
loop_
_entity.id
_entity.type
_entity.pdbx_description
1 polymer ?
#
loop_
_entity_poly.entity_id
_entity_poly.type
_entity_poly.pdbx_seq_one_letter_code
_entity_poly.pdbx_strand_id
1 'polypeptide(L)' 'MAKNKKTMKKDVPAPPAPSEILSSRGKALLVAGGSSVLLGFLVLSRADPMGSNLASSVSPFLILGGYAAIAVGLFLPASS' A
#
# COMPACT_ATOMS: atom_id res chain seq x y z
N MET A 1 -32.43 -38.87 -39.26
CA MET A 1 -31.90 -37.50 -39.11
C MET A 1 -31.95 -37.13 -37.63
N ALA A 2 -30.85 -37.27 -36.91
CA ALA A 2 -30.78 -37.05 -35.46
C ALA A 2 -30.37 -35.60 -35.13
N LYS A 3 -31.13 -34.96 -34.24
CA LYS A 3 -31.06 -33.54 -33.90
C LYS A 3 -29.75 -33.18 -33.19
N ASN A 4 -29.18 -32.06 -33.65
CA ASN A 4 -27.91 -31.48 -33.23
C ASN A 4 -27.99 -30.95 -31.77
N LYS A 5 -27.20 -31.54 -30.87
CA LYS A 5 -27.10 -31.13 -29.46
C LYS A 5 -26.15 -29.93 -29.35
N LYS A 6 -26.67 -28.72 -29.56
CA LYS A 6 -25.96 -27.49 -29.17
C LYS A 6 -25.82 -27.48 -27.66
N THR A 7 -24.61 -27.75 -27.19
CA THR A 7 -24.16 -27.51 -25.83
C THR A 7 -24.30 -26.02 -25.53
N MET A 8 -25.34 -25.68 -24.76
CA MET A 8 -25.47 -24.40 -24.07
C MET A 8 -24.28 -24.29 -23.12
N LYS A 9 -23.20 -23.65 -23.57
CA LYS A 9 -22.22 -23.07 -22.66
C LYS A 9 -22.96 -21.95 -21.96
N LYS A 10 -23.35 -22.23 -20.73
CA LYS A 10 -23.87 -21.23 -19.79
C LYS A 10 -22.79 -20.16 -19.71
N ASP A 11 -23.03 -19.00 -20.30
CA ASP A 11 -22.23 -17.79 -20.07
C ASP A 11 -22.39 -17.46 -18.59
N VAL A 12 -21.59 -18.13 -17.77
CA VAL A 12 -21.40 -17.74 -16.38
C VAL A 12 -20.61 -16.44 -16.49
N PRO A 13 -21.18 -15.29 -16.11
CA PRO A 13 -20.43 -14.05 -16.09
C PRO A 13 -19.19 -14.29 -15.23
N ALA A 14 -18.02 -14.02 -15.81
CA ALA A 14 -16.75 -14.13 -15.10
C ALA A 14 -16.87 -13.35 -13.78
N PRO A 15 -16.34 -13.87 -12.66
CA PRO A 15 -16.33 -13.13 -11.40
C PRO A 15 -15.80 -11.72 -11.66
N PRO A 16 -16.44 -10.66 -11.11
CA PRO A 16 -15.96 -9.30 -11.30
C PRO A 16 -14.47 -9.29 -10.95
N ALA A 17 -13.66 -8.74 -11.87
CA ALA A 17 -12.23 -8.61 -11.68
C ALA A 17 -11.99 -8.01 -10.28
N PRO A 18 -10.98 -8.50 -9.52
CA PRO A 18 -10.71 -8.00 -8.18
C PRO A 18 -10.69 -6.48 -8.25
N SER A 19 -11.72 -5.84 -7.67
CA SER A 19 -11.80 -4.39 -7.59
C SER A 19 -10.48 -3.95 -7.00
N GLU A 20 -9.67 -3.18 -7.75
CA GLU A 20 -8.40 -2.70 -7.25
C GLU A 20 -8.68 -1.84 -6.02
N ILE A 21 -8.58 -2.46 -4.85
CA ILE A 21 -8.87 -1.84 -3.55
C ILE A 21 -7.94 -0.65 -3.32
N LEU A 22 -6.78 -0.65 -4.00
CA LEU A 22 -5.77 0.37 -3.88
C LEU A 22 -5.18 0.72 -5.24
N SER A 23 -5.17 2.02 -5.55
CA SER A 23 -4.58 2.56 -6.77
C SER A 23 -3.09 2.25 -6.86
N SER A 24 -2.53 2.17 -8.07
CA SER A 24 -1.09 1.97 -8.27
C SER A 24 -0.25 3.03 -7.54
N ARG A 25 -0.75 4.28 -7.49
CA ARG A 25 -0.15 5.37 -6.70
C ARG A 25 -0.29 5.14 -5.19
N GLY A 26 -1.46 4.69 -4.74
CA GLY A 26 -1.71 4.35 -3.33
C GLY A 26 -0.81 3.22 -2.84
N LYS A 27 -0.62 2.17 -3.65
CA LYS A 27 0.35 1.09 -3.38
C LYS A 27 1.77 1.62 -3.25
N ALA A 28 2.21 2.49 -4.17
CA ALA A 28 3.53 3.08 -4.12
C ALA A 28 3.74 3.91 -2.83
N LEU A 29 2.76 4.73 -2.46
CA LEU A 29 2.79 5.52 -1.23
C LEU A 29 2.77 4.65 0.03
N LEU A 30 2.04 3.53 0.02
CA LEU A 30 1.99 2.59 1.14
C LEU A 30 3.33 1.87 1.33
N VAL A 31 3.96 1.44 0.23
CA VAL A 31 5.31 0.84 0.27
C VAL A 31 6.36 1.86 0.70
N ALA A 32 6.33 3.07 0.14
CA ALA A 32 7.26 4.14 0.48
C ALA A 32 7.09 4.63 1.93
N GLY A 33 5.85 4.78 2.39
CA GLY A 33 5.58 5.16 3.77
C GLY A 33 5.96 4.04 4.75
N GLY A 34 5.66 2.78 4.43
CA GLY A 34 6.07 1.63 5.23
C GLY A 34 7.59 1.49 5.35
N SER A 35 8.33 1.67 4.25
CA SER A 35 9.79 1.66 4.29
C SER A 35 10.35 2.85 5.06
N SER A 36 9.74 4.05 4.94
CA SER A 36 10.10 5.22 5.74
C SER A 36 9.92 5.00 7.24
N VAL A 37 8.81 4.37 7.67
CA VAL A 37 8.58 4.01 9.08
C VAL A 37 9.67 3.04 9.56
N LEU A 38 9.97 2.01 8.77
CA LEU A 38 11.00 1.03 9.11
C LEU A 38 12.38 1.69 9.24
N LEU A 39 12.75 2.54 8.29
CA LEU A 39 13.96 3.37 8.33
C LEU A 39 13.97 4.28 9.56
N GLY A 40 12.85 4.91 9.90
CA GLY A 40 12.70 5.72 11.10
C GLY A 40 12.99 4.95 12.38
N PHE A 41 12.50 3.71 12.51
CA PHE A 41 12.83 2.84 13.65
C PHE A 41 14.30 2.41 13.68
N LEU A 42 14.92 2.15 12.52
CA LEU A 42 16.34 1.84 12.44
C LEU A 42 17.22 3.03 12.84
N VAL A 43 16.85 4.24 12.43
CA VAL A 43 17.52 5.48 12.85
C VAL A 43 17.31 5.72 14.34
N LEU A 44 16.10 5.51 14.86
CA LEU A 44 15.82 5.60 16.30
C LEU A 44 16.65 4.60 17.11
N SER A 45 16.97 3.43 16.55
CA SER A 45 17.85 2.44 17.20
C SER A 45 19.31 2.89 17.31
N ARG A 46 19.67 3.99 16.66
CA ARG A 46 20.96 4.69 16.79
C ARG A 46 20.86 5.97 17.63
N ALA A 47 19.67 6.30 18.15
CA ALA A 47 19.48 7.45 19.03
C ALA A 47 20.14 7.20 20.38
N ASP A 48 20.88 8.20 20.88
CA ASP A 48 21.39 8.16 22.24
C ASP A 48 20.25 8.33 23.25
N PRO A 49 20.32 7.71 24.44
CA PRO A 49 19.27 7.78 25.44
C PRO A 49 19.01 9.21 25.95
N MET A 50 20.00 10.11 25.85
CA MET A 50 19.83 11.54 26.16
C MET A 50 19.17 12.35 25.02
N GLY A 51 18.89 11.72 23.87
CA GLY A 51 18.23 12.38 22.73
C GLY A 51 19.06 13.47 22.06
N SER A 52 20.37 13.55 22.35
CA SER A 52 21.22 14.69 21.94
C SER A 52 21.80 14.56 20.53
N ASN A 53 21.56 13.43 19.85
CA ASN A 53 22.11 13.17 18.52
C ASN A 53 21.07 13.41 17.40
N LEU A 54 21.57 13.61 16.18
CA LEU A 54 20.71 13.85 15.01
C LEU A 54 19.71 12.72 14.76
N ALA A 55 20.06 11.47 15.07
CA ALA A 55 19.18 10.33 14.91
C ALA A 55 17.88 10.51 15.73
N SER A 56 18.03 11.01 16.96
CA SER A 56 16.92 11.30 17.88
C SER A 56 15.99 12.39 17.35
N SER A 57 16.55 13.38 16.66
CA SER A 57 15.78 14.48 16.07
C SER A 57 15.11 14.09 14.75
N VAL A 58 15.73 13.25 13.92
CA VAL A 58 15.24 12.91 12.57
C VAL A 58 14.26 11.74 12.58
N SER A 59 14.45 10.75 13.46
CA SER A 59 13.59 9.56 13.50
C SER A 59 12.10 9.85 13.73
N PRO A 60 11.69 10.79 14.61
CA PRO A 60 10.28 11.08 14.82
C PRO A 60 9.62 11.57 13.52
N PHE A 61 10.30 12.44 12.76
CA PHE A 61 9.78 12.94 11.49
C PHE A 61 9.72 11.86 10.40
N LEU A 62 10.69 10.94 10.34
CA LEU A 62 10.65 9.80 9.41
C LEU A 62 9.47 8.87 9.70
N ILE A 63 9.21 8.60 10.99
CA ILE A 63 8.10 7.75 11.42
C ILE A 63 6.77 8.45 11.14
N LEU A 64 6.64 9.72 11.55
CA LEU A 64 5.41 10.49 11.37
C LEU A 64 5.10 10.75 9.90
N GLY A 65 6.11 11.12 9.11
CA GLY A 65 6.01 11.30 7.67
C GLY A 65 5.68 9.99 6.95
N GLY A 66 6.23 8.87 7.40
CA GLY A 66 5.88 7.53 6.89
C GLY A 66 4.41 7.19 7.12
N TYR A 67 3.88 7.43 8.32
CA TYR A 67 2.45 7.25 8.60
C TYR A 67 1.57 8.20 7.78
N ALA A 68 1.96 9.47 7.62
CA ALA A 68 1.25 10.41 6.78
C ALA A 68 1.21 9.95 5.32
N ALA A 69 2.33 9.46 4.78
CA ALA A 69 2.41 8.92 3.42
C ALA A 69 1.51 7.68 3.24
N ILE A 70 1.48 6.77 4.22
CA ILE A 70 0.56 5.62 4.21
C ILE A 70 -0.89 6.09 4.21
N ALA A 71 -1.25 7.03 5.08
CA ALA A 71 -2.60 7.58 5.13
C ALA A 71 -3.00 8.19 3.79
N VAL A 72 -2.16 9.06 3.22
CA VAL A 72 -2.40 9.63 1.89
C VAL A 72 -2.53 8.52 0.85
N GLY A 73 -1.67 7.50 0.86
CA GLY A 73 -1.75 6.37 -0.06
C GLY A 73 -3.06 5.58 0.01
N LEU A 74 -3.61 5.40 1.21
CA LEU A 74 -4.88 4.72 1.44
C LEU A 74 -6.09 5.55 1.00
N PHE A 75 -6.06 6.87 1.22
CA PHE A 75 -7.15 7.77 0.85
C PHE A 75 -7.05 8.31 -0.59
N LEU A 76 -5.92 8.09 -1.28
CA LEU A 76 -5.75 8.57 -2.65
C LEU A 76 -6.57 7.70 -3.62
N PRO A 77 -7.62 8.26 -4.24
CA PRO A 77 -8.47 7.50 -5.14
C PRO A 77 -7.66 6.98 -6.33
N ALA A 78 -8.09 5.85 -6.89
CA ALA A 78 -7.59 5.40 -8.18
C ALA A 78 -7.92 6.48 -9.21
N SER A 79 -6.87 7.16 -9.68
CA SER A 79 -6.99 8.12 -10.78
C SER A 79 -7.58 7.34 -11.95
N SER A 80 -8.80 7.74 -12.32
CA SER A 80 -9.61 7.16 -13.39
C SER A 80 -8.92 7.23 -14.74
#